data_AF-A0A1N7JGD8-F1
#
_entry.id   AF-A0A1N7JGD8-F1
#
_cell.length_a   1.000
_cell.length_b   1.000
_cell.length_c   1.000
_cell.angle_alpha   90.00
_cell.angle_beta   90.00
_cell.angle_gamma   90.00
#
_symmetry.space_group_name_H-M   'P 1'
#
loop_
_entity.id
_entity.type
_entity.pdbx_description
1 polymer ?
#
loop_
_entity_poly.entity_id
_entity_poly.type
_entity_poly.pdbx_seq_one_letter_code
_entity_poly.pdbx_strand_id
1 'polypeptide(L)' 'MATWGVNCAEQPELEWTDFPVCPHCGAEEETSWEIMDDDMGDGDEMEYECEMCGGSVVATVHIQINYSTRS' A
#
# COMPACT_ATOMS: atom_id res chain seq x y z
N MET A 1 23.29 -30.44 -6.35
CA MET A 1 22.86 -29.19 -6.99
C MET A 1 21.66 -28.72 -6.19
N ALA A 2 21.85 -27.75 -5.31
CA ALA A 2 20.78 -27.26 -4.44
C ALA A 2 19.88 -26.32 -5.25
N THR A 3 18.58 -26.58 -5.22
CA THR A 3 17.55 -25.71 -5.78
C THR A 3 17.51 -24.43 -4.94
N TRP A 4 17.77 -23.28 -5.57
CA TRP A 4 17.50 -21.99 -4.96
C TRP A 4 15.97 -21.87 -4.85
N GLY A 5 15.45 -22.14 -3.66
CA GLY A 5 14.13 -21.66 -3.29
C GLY A 5 14.19 -20.15 -3.37
N VAL A 6 13.48 -19.57 -4.34
CA VAL A 6 13.17 -18.15 -4.32
C VAL A 6 12.30 -17.99 -3.08
N ASN A 7 12.92 -17.56 -1.99
CA ASN A 7 12.20 -17.11 -0.82
C ASN A 7 11.59 -15.77 -1.27
N CYS A 8 10.45 -15.84 -1.94
CA CYS A 8 9.55 -14.71 -2.08
C CYS A 8 9.19 -14.36 -0.63
N ALA A 9 9.94 -13.43 -0.04
CA ALA A 9 9.65 -12.95 1.29
C ALA A 9 8.19 -12.49 1.25
N GLU A 10 7.31 -13.29 1.87
CA GLU A 10 5.94 -12.91 2.15
C GLU A 10 6.07 -11.64 2.98
N GLN A 11 5.90 -10.49 2.31
CA GLN A 11 5.79 -9.22 2.98
C GLN A 11 4.66 -9.40 3.99
N PRO A 12 4.85 -9.10 5.29
CA PRO A 12 3.78 -9.26 6.25
C PRO A 12 2.59 -8.48 5.71
N GLU A 13 1.48 -9.19 5.44
CA GLU A 13 0.21 -8.58 5.09
C GLU A 13 -0.12 -7.65 6.25
N LEU A 14 0.20 -6.36 6.11
CA LEU A 14 -0.20 -5.37 7.09
C LEU A 14 -1.73 -5.38 7.08
N GLU A 15 -2.31 -5.54 8.28
CA GLU A 15 -3.75 -5.32 8.48
C GLU A 15 -4.13 -4.00 7.81
N TRP A 16 -5.33 -3.93 7.25
CA TRP A 16 -5.77 -2.76 6.49
C TRP A 16 -5.74 -1.54 7.41
N THR A 17 -4.89 -0.56 7.08
CA THR A 17 -4.75 0.69 7.81
C THR A 17 -5.47 1.81 7.08
N ASP A 18 -5.94 2.82 7.82
CA ASP A 18 -6.59 3.99 7.23
C ASP A 18 -5.62 4.84 6.40
N PHE A 19 -4.31 4.76 6.69
CA PHE A 19 -3.23 5.44 5.96
C PHE A 19 -2.07 4.47 5.69
N PRO A 20 -1.31 4.65 4.59
CA PRO A 20 -0.08 3.92 4.36
C PRO A 20 0.90 4.12 5.53
N VAL A 21 1.39 3.02 6.11
CA VAL A 21 2.40 3.05 7.17
C VAL A 21 3.75 2.67 6.56
N CYS A 22 4.76 3.52 6.75
CA CYS A 22 6.10 3.22 6.28
C CYS A 22 6.65 1.97 7.01
N PRO A 23 6.99 0.87 6.30
CA PRO A 23 7.49 -0.34 6.93
C PRO A 23 8.90 -0.18 7.53
N HIS A 24 9.62 0.87 7.14
CA HIS A 24 11.00 1.11 7.60
C HIS A 24 11.08 1.87 8.92
N CYS A 25 10.16 2.81 9.16
CA CYS A 25 10.21 3.71 10.33
C CYS A 25 8.90 3.80 11.11
N GLY A 26 7.81 3.24 10.60
CA GLY A 26 6.49 3.25 11.23
C GLY A 26 5.74 4.58 11.13
N ALA A 27 6.23 5.54 10.34
CA ALA A 27 5.51 6.80 10.11
C ALA A 27 4.25 6.57 9.25
N GLU A 28 3.15 7.20 9.62
CA GLU A 28 1.92 7.26 8.84
C GLU A 28 2.02 8.34 7.77
N GLU A 29 1.57 8.02 6.56
CA GLU A 29 1.49 8.96 5.44
C GLU A 29 0.08 9.56 5.36
N GLU A 30 -0.16 10.61 6.16
CA GLU A 30 -1.47 11.27 6.23
C GLU A 30 -1.85 11.94 4.91
N THR A 31 -0.88 12.27 4.04
CA THR A 31 -1.08 12.90 2.73
C THR A 31 -1.13 11.90 1.58
N SER A 32 -1.55 10.66 1.85
CA SER A 32 -1.63 9.59 0.84
C SER A 32 -2.43 9.94 -0.41
N TRP A 33 -3.44 10.81 -0.30
CA TRP A 33 -4.21 11.32 -1.43
C TRP A 33 -3.43 12.22 -2.39
N GLU A 34 -2.29 12.77 -1.97
CA GLU A 34 -1.38 13.53 -2.85
C GLU A 34 -0.47 12.60 -3.66
N ILE A 35 -0.34 11.35 -3.21
CA ILE A 35 0.50 10.31 -3.81
C ILE A 35 -0.34 9.42 -4.76
N MET A 36 -1.63 9.26 -4.44
CA MET A 36 -2.59 8.60 -5.33
C MET A 36 -2.94 9.49 -6.54
N ASP A 37 -3.04 8.90 -7.72
CA ASP A 37 -3.55 9.56 -8.93
C ASP A 37 -5.08 9.43 -9.02
N ASP A 38 -5.73 10.31 -9.80
CA ASP A 38 -7.17 10.33 -10.05
C ASP A 38 -7.67 9.01 -10.69
N ASP A 39 -6.78 8.28 -11.38
CA ASP A 39 -7.08 7.03 -12.08
C ASP A 39 -6.84 5.76 -11.22
N MET A 40 -6.42 5.92 -9.95
CA MET A 40 -6.05 4.79 -9.09
C MET A 40 -7.29 4.01 -8.60
N GLY A 41 -7.25 2.69 -8.75
CA GLY A 41 -8.35 1.77 -8.46
C GLY A 41 -8.05 0.77 -7.33
N ASP A 42 -9.02 -0.12 -7.10
CA ASP A 42 -8.87 -1.22 -6.14
C ASP A 42 -7.80 -2.21 -6.60
N GLY A 43 -6.83 -2.48 -5.72
CA GLY A 43 -5.70 -3.37 -5.97
C GLY A 43 -4.52 -2.70 -6.69
N ASP A 44 -4.61 -1.42 -7.04
CA ASP A 44 -3.48 -0.71 -7.65
C ASP A 44 -2.38 -0.45 -6.62
N GLU A 45 -1.15 -0.50 -7.09
CA GLU A 45 0.04 -0.23 -6.30
C GLU A 45 0.61 1.15 -6.63
N MET A 46 1.09 1.85 -5.62
CA MET A 46 1.88 3.08 -5.77
C MET A 46 3.22 2.95 -5.07
N GLU A 47 4.26 3.47 -5.71
CA GLU A 47 5.58 3.60 -5.12
C GLU A 47 5.83 5.05 -4.71
N TYR A 48 6.33 5.26 -3.49
CA TYR A 48 6.70 6.58 -3.01
C TYR A 48 7.90 6.52 -2.05
N GLU A 49 8.51 7.67 -1.81
CA GLU A 49 9.56 7.82 -0.82
C GLU A 49 8.96 8.39 0.47
N CYS A 50 9.18 7.73 1.61
CA CYS A 50 8.72 8.21 2.91
C CYS A 50 9.47 9.49 3.30
N GLU A 51 8.76 10.60 3.50
CA GLU A 51 9.36 11.90 3.83
C GLU A 51 10.10 11.91 5.18
N MET A 52 9.77 10.98 6.08
CA MET A 52 10.34 10.91 7.42
C MET A 52 11.69 10.17 7.47
N CYS A 53 11.87 9.14 6.63
CA CYS A 53 13.08 8.30 6.67
C CYS A 53 13.81 8.14 5.33
N GLY A 54 13.23 8.61 4.23
CA GLY A 54 13.76 8.46 2.87
C GLY A 54 13.67 7.04 2.32
N GLY A 55 12.92 6.14 2.98
CA GLY A 55 12.75 4.76 2.54
C GLY A 55 11.75 4.66 1.40
N SER A 56 12.06 3.84 0.39
CA SER A 56 11.10 3.47 -0.66
C SER A 56 10.01 2.56 -0.10
N VAL A 57 8.76 2.90 -0.39
CA VAL A 57 7.55 2.21 0.07
C VAL A 57 6.70 1.86 -1.14
N VAL A 58 6.12 0.65 -1.12
CA VAL A 58 5.06 0.23 -2.03
C VAL A 58 3.79 0.09 -1.21
N ALA A 59 2.73 0.79 -1.61
CA ALA A 59 1.43 0.70 -0.98
C ALA A 59 0.39 0.18 -1.98
N THR A 60 -0.48 -0.73 -1.54
CA THR A 60 -1.60 -1.25 -2.33
C THR A 60 -2.89 -0.62 -1.83
N VAL A 61 -3.70 -0.10 -2.75
CA VAL A 61 -5.00 0.51 -2.42
C VAL A 61 -6.07 -0.56 -2.34
N HIS A 62 -6.91 -0.51 -1.29
CA HIS A 62 -8.09 -1.37 -1.15
C HIS A 62 -9.36 -0.54 -1.03
N ILE A 63 -10.30 -0.71 -1.97
CA ILE A 63 -11.53 0.09 -2.05
C ILE A 63 -12.76 -0.79 -1.81
N GLN A 64 -13.54 -0.47 -0.78
CA GLN A 64 -14.83 -1.11 -0.54
C GLN A 64 -15.98 -0.18 -0.95
N ILE A 65 -16.75 -0.58 -1.97
CA ILE A 65 -17.91 0.18 -2.45
C ILE A 65 -19.21 -0.57 -2.15
N ASN A 66 -20.17 0.10 -1.52
CA ASN A 66 -21.50 -0.43 -1.24
C ASN A 66 -22.57 0.43 -1.93
N TYR A 67 -23.54 -0.22 -2.56
CA TYR A 67 -24.64 0.45 -3.26
C TYR A 67 -25.99 0.11 -2.64
N SER A 68 -26.90 1.07 -2.66
CA SER A 68 -28.33 0.83 -2.49
C SER A 68 -29.08 1.57 -3.60
N THR A 69 -30.15 0.97 -4.11
CA THR A 69 -30.95 1.54 -5.19
C THR A 69 -32.42 1.57 -4.79
N ARG A 70 -33.13 2.59 -5.27
CA ARG A 70 -34.58 2.72 -5.11
C ARG A 70 -35.19 3.22 -6.42
N SER A 71 -36.42 2.79 -6.70
CA SER A 71 -37.23 3.25 -7.84
C SER A 71 -37.87 4.60 -7.57
#